data_AF-G6YHN1-F1
#
_entry.id   AF-G6YHN1-F1
#
_cell.length_a   1.000
_cell.length_b   1.000
_cell.length_c   1.000
_cell.angle_alpha   90.00
_cell.angle_beta   90.00
_cell.angle_gamma   90.00
#
_symmetry.space_group_name_H-M   'P 1'
#
loop_
_entity.id
_entity.type
_entity.pdbx_description
1 polymer ?
#
loop_
_entity_poly.entity_id
_entity_poly.type
_entity_poly.pdbx_seq_one_letter_code
_entity_poly.pdbx_strand_id
1 'polypeptide(L)'
;MASIFGFRSRDPARDRQTDLQRFDRLARLLDQIATEIEAEKTGLENRYRSKATNAAFLVEAMENGSASTSKVSEVSELTTSILNCERRIAALARQNSLMKELRHSLDAIVEENGESRQAASLAARGR
;
A
#
# COMPACT_ATOMS: atom_id res chain seq x y z
N MET A 1 44.74 20.92 29.92
CA MET A 1 44.04 19.72 30.43
C MET A 1 42.85 19.44 29.53
N ALA A 2 42.98 18.50 28.59
CA ALA A 2 41.88 18.14 27.68
C ALA A 2 41.02 17.09 28.38
N SER A 3 39.71 17.35 28.48
CA SER A 3 38.74 16.44 29.09
C SER A 3 38.70 15.10 28.34
N ILE A 4 38.93 14.00 29.06
CA ILE A 4 38.83 12.60 28.60
C ILE A 4 37.37 12.18 28.33
N PHE A 5 36.38 13.02 28.68
CA PHE A 5 34.95 12.80 28.42
C PHE A 5 34.46 13.48 27.13
N GLY A 6 35.29 13.54 26.10
CA GLY A 6 34.90 14.10 24.81
C GLY A 6 33.88 13.19 24.12
N PHE A 7 32.59 13.32 24.45
CA PHE A 7 31.51 12.78 23.63
C PHE A 7 31.67 13.42 22.25
N ARG A 8 32.19 12.67 21.27
CA ARG A 8 32.33 13.11 19.89
C ARG A 8 30.93 13.23 19.30
N SER A 9 30.26 14.33 19.64
CA SER A 9 28.97 14.67 19.07
C SER A 9 29.18 14.88 17.58
N ARG A 10 28.57 14.00 16.79
CA ARG A 10 28.56 14.09 15.34
C ARG A 10 27.76 15.34 14.95
N ASP A 11 28.10 15.96 13.82
CA ASP A 11 27.40 17.16 13.36
C ASP A 11 25.88 16.88 13.21
N PRO A 12 25.02 17.54 14.02
CA PRO A 12 23.58 17.32 13.97
C PRO A 12 22.97 17.58 12.60
N ALA A 13 23.61 18.41 11.76
CA ALA A 13 23.16 18.64 10.39
C ALA A 13 23.35 17.40 9.50
N ARG A 14 24.46 16.66 9.68
CA ARG A 14 24.72 15.41 8.92
C ARG A 14 23.79 14.28 9.35
N ASP A 15 23.49 14.19 10.64
CA ASP A 15 22.59 13.16 11.14
C ASP A 15 21.18 13.37 10.57
N ARG A 16 20.67 14.62 10.60
CA ARG A 16 19.41 14.98 9.95
C ARG A 16 19.39 14.72 8.44
N GLN A 17 20.47 15.04 7.73
CA GLN A 17 20.57 14.74 6.30
C GLN A 17 20.49 13.24 6.03
N THR A 18 21.08 12.42 6.91
CA THR A 18 21.01 10.96 6.83
C THR A 18 19.58 10.47 7.07
N ASP A 19 18.87 11.07 8.04
CA ASP A 19 17.48 10.71 8.33
C ASP A 19 16.53 11.07 7.19
N LEU A 20 16.69 12.25 6.57
CA LEU A 20 15.93 12.61 5.36
C LEU A 20 16.13 11.62 4.22
N GLN A 21 17.36 11.14 4.00
CA GLN A 21 17.64 10.12 2.99
C GLN A 21 16.99 8.77 3.32
N ARG A 22 16.94 8.39 4.61
CA ARG A 22 16.25 7.18 5.06
C ARG A 22 14.74 7.29 4.84
N PHE A 23 14.15 8.43 5.18
CA PHE A 23 12.73 8.69 5.00
C PHE A 23 12.35 8.75 3.52
N ASP A 24 13.11 9.42 2.66
CA ASP A 24 12.88 9.41 1.21
C ASP A 24 12.93 7.99 0.63
N ARG A 25 13.92 7.17 1.06
CA ARG A 25 13.98 5.77 0.64
C ARG A 25 12.77 4.96 1.10
N LEU A 26 12.34 5.14 2.35
CA LEU A 26 11.17 4.46 2.89
C LEU A 26 9.88 4.88 2.15
N ALA A 27 9.71 6.16 1.89
CA ALA A 27 8.58 6.72 1.15
C ALA A 27 8.45 6.07 -0.24
N ARG A 28 9.56 5.98 -0.99
CA ARG A 28 9.58 5.34 -2.31
C ARG A 28 9.22 3.85 -2.25
N LEU A 29 9.69 3.13 -1.23
CA LEU A 29 9.35 1.72 -1.05
C LEU A 29 7.87 1.53 -0.74
N LEU A 30 7.29 2.37 0.11
CA LEU A 30 5.85 2.34 0.41
C LEU A 30 5.01 2.61 -0.84
N ASP A 31 5.38 3.59 -1.66
CA ASP A 31 4.69 3.90 -2.92
C ASP A 31 4.79 2.77 -3.93
N GLN A 32 5.97 2.16 -4.05
CA GLN A 32 6.19 1.03 -4.95
C GLN A 32 5.29 -0.13 -4.55
N ILE A 33 5.28 -0.51 -3.27
CA ILE A 33 4.44 -1.60 -2.76
C ILE A 33 2.95 -1.28 -2.95
N ALA A 34 2.52 -0.04 -2.67
CA ALA A 34 1.14 0.39 -2.91
C ALA A 34 0.74 0.26 -4.39
N THR A 35 1.64 0.61 -5.29
CA THR A 35 1.44 0.49 -6.75
C THR A 35 1.33 -0.98 -7.17
N GLU A 36 2.20 -1.85 -6.65
CA GLU A 36 2.18 -3.29 -6.93
C GLU A 36 0.88 -3.94 -6.43
N ILE A 37 0.42 -3.57 -5.22
CA ILE A 37 -0.85 -4.04 -4.65
C ILE A 37 -2.04 -3.59 -5.52
N GLU A 38 -2.07 -2.32 -5.95
CA GLU A 38 -3.18 -1.81 -6.76
C GLU A 38 -3.19 -2.44 -8.16
N ALA A 39 -2.01 -2.73 -8.74
CA ALA A 39 -1.89 -3.47 -9.98
C ALA A 39 -2.41 -4.91 -9.86
N GLU A 40 -2.05 -5.62 -8.78
CA GLU A 40 -2.59 -6.96 -8.51
C GLU A 40 -4.11 -6.93 -8.36
N LYS A 41 -4.63 -5.98 -7.57
CA LYS A 41 -6.06 -5.79 -7.34
C LYS A 41 -6.80 -5.51 -8.64
N THR A 42 -6.32 -4.58 -9.45
CA THR A 42 -6.90 -4.26 -10.77
C THR A 42 -6.90 -5.48 -11.70
N GLY A 43 -5.80 -6.25 -11.69
CA GLY A 43 -5.70 -7.50 -12.45
C GLY A 43 -6.73 -8.55 -11.98
N LEU A 44 -6.97 -8.65 -10.68
CA LEU A 44 -8.00 -9.53 -10.12
C LEU A 44 -9.42 -9.06 -10.42
N GLU A 45 -9.71 -7.77 -10.30
CA GLU A 45 -11.02 -7.19 -10.61
C GLU A 45 -11.39 -7.41 -12.08
N ASN A 46 -10.43 -7.25 -13.00
CA ASN A 46 -10.64 -7.52 -14.42
C ASN A 46 -10.99 -8.99 -14.66
N ARG A 47 -10.22 -9.93 -14.07
CA ARG A 47 -10.51 -11.37 -14.18
C ARG A 47 -11.85 -11.74 -13.53
N TYR A 48 -12.17 -11.13 -12.40
CA TYR A 48 -13.44 -11.32 -11.71
C TYR A 48 -14.62 -10.90 -12.61
N ARG A 49 -14.58 -9.69 -13.18
CA ARG A 49 -15.63 -9.20 -14.08
C ARG A 49 -15.86 -10.15 -15.25
N SER A 50 -14.79 -10.58 -15.93
CA SER A 50 -14.90 -11.54 -17.04
C SER A 50 -15.52 -12.88 -16.61
N LYS A 51 -15.13 -13.41 -15.44
CA LYS A 51 -15.69 -14.66 -14.91
C LYS A 51 -17.14 -14.54 -14.47
N ALA A 52 -17.52 -13.43 -13.84
CA ALA A 52 -18.90 -13.16 -13.41
C ALA A 52 -19.84 -13.02 -14.61
N THR A 53 -19.42 -12.34 -15.68
CA THR A 53 -20.17 -12.26 -16.94
C THR A 53 -20.38 -13.65 -17.56
N ASN A 54 -19.34 -14.49 -17.60
CA ASN A 54 -19.46 -15.86 -18.08
C ASN A 54 -20.37 -16.72 -17.20
N ALA A 55 -20.36 -16.51 -15.88
CA ALA A 55 -21.26 -17.19 -14.95
C ALA A 55 -22.73 -16.87 -15.25
N ALA A 56 -23.05 -15.59 -15.47
CA ALA A 56 -24.40 -15.14 -15.79
C ALA A 56 -24.93 -15.80 -17.06
N PHE A 57 -24.12 -15.87 -18.12
CA PHE A 57 -24.50 -16.57 -19.36
C PHE A 57 -24.69 -18.08 -19.16
N LEU A 58 -23.88 -18.70 -18.31
CA LEU A 58 -23.97 -20.14 -18.04
C LEU A 58 -25.25 -20.48 -17.27
N VAL A 59 -25.64 -19.63 -16.31
CA VAL A 59 -26.91 -19.72 -15.58
C VAL A 59 -28.11 -19.53 -16.53
N GLU A 60 -28.08 -18.52 -17.40
CA GLU A 60 -29.14 -18.30 -18.40
C GLU A 60 -29.29 -19.51 -19.36
N ALA A 61 -28.18 -20.12 -19.78
CA ALA A 61 -28.20 -21.33 -20.61
C ALA A 61 -28.74 -22.57 -19.86
N MET A 62 -28.56 -22.63 -18.53
CA MET A 62 -29.15 -23.66 -17.68
C MET A 62 -30.67 -23.47 -17.53
N GLU A 63 -31.13 -22.25 -17.32
CA GLU A 63 -32.56 -21.89 -17.23
C GLU A 63 -33.31 -22.18 -18.52
N ASN A 64 -32.65 -21.98 -19.67
CA ASN A 64 -33.17 -22.32 -20.99
C ASN A 64 -33.08 -23.83 -21.33
N GLY A 65 -32.80 -24.69 -20.35
CA GLY A 65 -32.83 -26.16 -20.49
C GLY A 65 -31.72 -26.75 -21.37
N SER A 66 -30.68 -25.98 -21.68
CA SER A 66 -29.64 -26.34 -22.66
C SER A 66 -28.36 -26.91 -22.02
N ALA A 67 -28.39 -27.24 -20.72
CA ALA A 67 -27.20 -27.55 -19.93
C ALA A 67 -27.15 -29.01 -19.45
N SER A 68 -26.03 -29.68 -19.72
CA SER A 68 -25.68 -31.01 -19.21
C SER A 68 -25.25 -30.98 -17.74
N THR A 69 -25.26 -32.14 -17.08
CA THR A 69 -24.76 -32.35 -15.70
C THR A 69 -23.32 -31.89 -15.49
N SER A 70 -22.48 -31.85 -16.53
CA SER A 70 -21.12 -31.29 -16.47
C SER A 70 -21.11 -29.78 -16.16
N LYS A 71 -22.14 -29.03 -16.57
CA LYS A 71 -22.25 -27.58 -16.33
C LYS A 71 -22.52 -27.23 -14.87
N VAL A 72 -23.10 -28.15 -14.09
CA VAL A 72 -23.33 -27.93 -12.64
C VAL A 72 -22.00 -27.89 -11.86
N SER A 73 -21.03 -28.74 -12.23
CA SER A 73 -19.68 -28.71 -11.64
C SER A 73 -18.96 -27.39 -11.98
N GLU A 74 -19.06 -26.96 -13.24
CA GLU A 74 -18.47 -25.69 -13.71
C GLU A 74 -19.02 -24.48 -12.94
N VAL A 75 -20.33 -24.44 -12.64
CA VAL A 75 -20.92 -23.37 -11.81
C VAL A 75 -20.39 -23.38 -10.38
N SER A 76 -20.22 -24.55 -9.77
CA SER A 76 -19.70 -24.67 -8.40
C SER A 76 -18.24 -24.21 -8.30
N GLU A 77 -17.41 -24.63 -9.25
CA GLU A 77 -16.01 -24.20 -9.37
C GLU A 77 -15.90 -22.69 -9.61
N LEU A 78 -16.77 -22.16 -10.47
CA LEU A 78 -16.83 -20.73 -10.78
C LEU A 78 -17.24 -19.91 -9.56
N THR A 79 -18.24 -20.37 -8.79
CA THR A 79 -18.68 -19.74 -7.54
C THR A 79 -17.55 -19.70 -6.51
N THR A 80 -16.81 -20.80 -6.37
CA THR A 80 -15.65 -20.87 -5.47
C THR A 80 -14.53 -19.93 -5.92
N SER A 81 -14.25 -19.87 -7.23
CA SER A 81 -13.28 -18.93 -7.79
C SER A 81 -13.68 -17.47 -7.56
N ILE A 82 -14.97 -17.14 -7.63
CA ILE A 82 -15.52 -15.81 -7.36
C ILE A 82 -15.30 -15.42 -5.89
N LEU A 83 -15.72 -16.26 -4.95
CA LEU A 83 -15.57 -16.01 -3.51
C LEU A 83 -14.09 -15.84 -3.11
N ASN A 84 -13.20 -16.62 -3.70
CA ASN A 84 -11.76 -16.49 -3.46
C ASN A 84 -11.20 -15.16 -4.01
N CYS A 85 -11.68 -14.71 -5.18
CA CYS A 85 -11.30 -13.40 -5.73
C CYS A 85 -11.76 -12.26 -4.82
N GLU A 86 -13.01 -12.28 -4.35
CA GLU A 86 -13.54 -11.25 -3.45
C GLU A 86 -12.74 -11.16 -2.14
N ARG A 87 -12.44 -12.31 -1.53
CA ARG A 87 -11.61 -12.37 -0.30
C ARG A 87 -10.23 -11.78 -0.54
N ARG A 88 -9.60 -12.07 -1.68
CA ARG A 88 -8.28 -11.54 -2.04
C ARG A 88 -8.33 -10.04 -2.31
N ILE A 89 -9.32 -9.56 -3.05
CA ILE A 89 -9.52 -8.12 -3.31
C ILE A 89 -9.69 -7.36 -2.00
N ALA A 90 -10.50 -7.87 -1.07
CA ALA A 90 -10.69 -7.25 0.24
C ALA A 90 -9.39 -7.22 1.06
N ALA A 91 -8.56 -8.27 0.98
CA ALA A 91 -7.25 -8.30 1.63
C ALA A 91 -6.28 -7.27 1.02
N LEU A 92 -6.21 -7.19 -0.31
CA LEU A 92 -5.37 -6.22 -1.02
C LEU A 92 -5.80 -4.78 -0.72
N ALA A 93 -7.11 -4.51 -0.65
CA ALA A 93 -7.62 -3.20 -0.27
C ALA A 93 -7.14 -2.78 1.14
N ARG A 94 -7.22 -3.70 2.12
CA ARG A 94 -6.68 -3.44 3.48
C ARG A 94 -5.18 -3.19 3.48
N GLN A 95 -4.41 -3.97 2.72
CA GLN A 95 -2.97 -3.78 2.59
C GLN A 95 -2.63 -2.42 1.97
N ASN A 96 -3.34 -2.01 0.92
CA ASN A 96 -3.12 -0.71 0.27
C ASN A 96 -3.44 0.46 1.22
N SER A 97 -4.54 0.37 1.99
CA SER A 97 -4.86 1.38 3.01
C SER A 97 -3.75 1.51 4.04
N LEU A 98 -3.21 0.39 4.54
CA LEU A 98 -2.09 0.41 5.48
C LEU A 98 -0.85 1.08 4.88
N MET A 99 -0.52 0.83 3.61
CA MET A 99 0.62 1.49 2.96
C MET A 99 0.45 3.00 2.90
N LYS A 100 -0.77 3.47 2.62
CA LYS A 100 -1.10 4.90 2.62
C LYS A 100 -1.03 5.53 4.01
N GLU A 101 -1.49 4.83 5.04
CA GLU A 101 -1.39 5.28 6.43
C GLU A 101 0.07 5.40 6.89
N LEU A 102 0.90 4.41 6.56
CA LEU A 102 2.33 4.45 6.85
C LEU A 102 3.02 5.59 6.11
N ARG A 103 2.65 5.83 4.85
CA ARG A 103 3.18 6.95 4.07
C ARG A 103 2.79 8.30 4.69
N HIS A 104 1.53 8.47 5.05
CA HIS A 104 1.07 9.70 5.69
C HIS A 104 1.77 9.95 7.03
N SER A 105 1.95 8.89 7.84
CA SER A 105 2.67 8.97 9.11
C SER A 105 4.14 9.38 8.91
N LEU A 106 4.77 8.88 7.84
CA LEU A 106 6.13 9.26 7.47
C LEU A 106 6.23 10.72 7.04
N ASP A 107 5.30 11.19 6.21
CA ASP A 107 5.25 12.58 5.75
C ASP A 107 5.06 13.53 6.96
N ALA A 108 4.19 13.19 7.92
CA ALA A 108 3.99 13.97 9.15
C ALA A 108 5.28 14.08 10.00
N ILE A 109 6.07 13.01 10.13
CA ILE A 109 7.36 13.04 10.84
C ILE A 109 8.34 13.98 10.12
N VAL A 110 8.36 13.97 8.78
CA VAL A 110 9.25 14.85 8.00
C VAL A 110 8.84 16.32 8.14
N GLU A 111 7.53 16.60 8.14
CA GLU A 111 6.97 17.94 8.32
C GLU A 111 7.26 18.51 9.71
N GLU A 112 7.00 17.75 10.79
CA GLU A 112 7.27 18.16 12.17
C GLU A 112 8.76 18.52 12.38
N ASN A 113 9.65 17.72 11.79
CA ASN A 113 11.09 17.99 11.79
C ASN A 113 11.45 19.27 11.01
N GLY A 114 10.69 19.59 9.96
CA GLY A 114 10.84 20.81 9.16
C GLY A 114 10.36 22.07 9.88
N GLU A 115 9.23 22.00 10.58
CA GLU A 115 8.67 23.10 11.37
C GLU A 115 9.57 23.46 12.56
N SER A 116 10.07 22.44 13.27
CA SER A 116 11.05 22.60 14.34
C SER A 116 12.31 23.34 13.88
N ARG A 117 12.74 23.12 12.63
CA ARG A 117 13.87 23.85 12.01
C ARG A 117 13.55 25.31 11.75
N GLN A 118 12.37 25.64 11.24
CA GLN A 118 12.00 27.03 10.97
C GLN A 118 11.93 27.83 12.26
N ALA A 119 11.31 27.28 13.30
CA ALA A 119 11.23 27.89 14.63
C ALA A 119 12.62 28.17 15.23
N ALA A 120 13.54 27.19 15.18
CA ALA A 120 14.91 27.37 15.65
C ALA A 120 15.69 28.44 14.86
N SER A 121 15.48 28.52 13.54
CA SER A 121 16.15 29.51 12.69
C SER A 121 15.66 30.95 12.94
N LEU A 122 14.37 31.12 13.22
CA LEU A 122 13.77 32.41 13.57
C LEU A 122 14.26 32.90 14.93
N ALA A 123 14.34 32.00 15.92
CA ALA A 123 14.88 32.30 17.25
C ALA A 123 16.38 32.65 17.27
N ALA A 124 17.15 32.19 16.27
CA ALA A 124 18.56 32.53 16.10
C ALA A 124 18.79 33.87 15.40
N ARG A 125 17.83 34.35 14.59
CA ARG A 125 17.91 35.62 13.84
C ARG A 125 17.39 36.83 14.61
N GLY A 126 16.60 36.62 15.66
CA GLY A 126 16.08 37.67 16.53
C GLY A 126 17.00 38.06 17.69
N ARG A 127 18.27 37.61 17.69
CA ARG A 127 19.30 37.93 18.68
C ARG A 127 20.45 38.71 18.05
#